data_AF-A0A9Q0AH09-F1
#
_entry.id   AF-A0A9Q0AH09-F1
#
_cell.length_a   1.000
_cell.length_b   1.000
_cell.length_c   1.000
_cell.angle_alpha   90.00
_cell.angle_beta   90.00
_cell.angle_gamma   90.00
#
_symmetry.space_group_name_H-M   'P 1'
#
loop_
_entity.id
_entity.type
_entity.pdbx_description
1 polymer ?
#
loop_
_entity_poly.entity_id
_entity_poly.type
_entity_poly.pdbx_seq_one_letter_code
_entity_poly.pdbx_strand_id
1 'polypeptide(L)'
;MGQTVAVTGDGTNDAPALKLADVGFSMGIAGTEVAREASAIILMDDNFNSIVKALKWGRAVNDAVKRFLQFQLTVNVTAVVLTFVTAVSNP
;
A
#
# COMPACT_ATOMS: atom_id res chain seq x y z
N MET A 1 0.36 5.86 -20.94
CA MET A 1 -0.55 5.06 -20.08
C MET A 1 0.31 4.25 -19.14
N GLY A 2 0.42 4.67 -17.87
CA GLY A 2 1.20 4.00 -16.84
C GLY A 2 0.28 3.15 -15.98
N GLN A 3 0.39 1.82 -16.10
CA GLN A 3 -0.29 0.89 -15.21
C GLN A 3 0.61 0.61 -14.01
N THR A 4 0.02 0.40 -12.83
CA THR A 4 0.77 -0.13 -11.69
C THR A 4 1.00 -1.63 -11.92
N VAL A 5 2.25 -2.06 -11.91
CA VAL A 5 2.67 -3.42 -12.23
C VAL A 5 3.29 -4.08 -11.02
N ALA A 6 2.82 -5.29 -10.71
CA ALA A 6 3.48 -6.19 -9.79
C ALA A 6 4.21 -7.28 -10.56
N VAL A 7 5.45 -7.59 -10.16
CA VAL A 7 6.28 -8.64 -10.76
C VAL A 7 6.54 -9.71 -9.71
N THR A 8 6.52 -10.98 -10.13
CA THR A 8 6.88 -12.13 -9.30
C THR A 8 8.12 -12.79 -9.86
N GLY A 9 9.08 -13.16 -9.01
CA GLY A 9 10.31 -13.84 -9.45
C GLY A 9 11.04 -14.52 -8.30
N ASP A 10 11.83 -15.52 -8.61
CA ASP A 10 12.58 -16.34 -7.64
C ASP A 10 14.08 -16.41 -8.01
N GLY A 11 14.44 -16.10 -9.25
CA GLY A 11 15.80 -16.15 -9.75
C GLY A 11 16.59 -14.84 -9.57
N THR A 12 17.92 -14.96 -9.55
CA THR A 12 18.86 -13.82 -9.59
C THR A 12 18.65 -12.93 -10.81
N ASN A 13 18.24 -13.52 -11.93
CA ASN A 13 17.92 -12.84 -13.18
C ASN A 13 16.63 -12.00 -13.09
N ASP A 14 15.75 -12.26 -12.13
CA ASP A 14 14.50 -11.52 -11.95
C ASP A 14 14.69 -10.26 -11.11
N ALA A 15 15.81 -10.14 -10.39
CA ALA A 15 16.10 -9.02 -9.51
C ALA A 15 15.96 -7.63 -10.16
N PRO A 16 16.44 -7.39 -11.40
CA PRO A 16 16.22 -6.10 -12.07
C PRO A 16 14.74 -5.80 -12.31
N ALA A 17 13.94 -6.81 -12.67
CA ALA A 17 12.52 -6.66 -12.93
C ALA A 17 11.72 -6.47 -11.63
N LEU A 18 12.05 -7.22 -10.58
CA LEU A 18 11.46 -7.07 -9.25
C LEU A 18 11.68 -5.67 -8.67
N LYS A 19 12.86 -5.08 -8.93
CA LYS A 19 13.23 -3.75 -8.45
C LYS A 19 12.63 -2.60 -9.29
N LEU A 20 12.37 -2.84 -10.57
CA LEU A 20 11.76 -1.84 -11.46
C LEU A 20 10.24 -1.81 -11.35
N ALA A 21 9.62 -2.90 -10.91
CA ALA A 21 8.20 -2.99 -10.69
C ALA A 21 7.73 -2.07 -9.55
N ASP A 22 6.46 -1.64 -9.58
CA ASP A 22 5.88 -0.89 -8.46
C ASP A 22 5.83 -1.74 -7.18
N VAL A 23 5.61 -3.05 -7.35
CA VAL A 23 5.66 -4.03 -6.25
C VAL A 23 6.28 -5.35 -6.74
N GLY A 24 7.48 -5.67 -6.25
CA GLY A 24 8.13 -6.97 -6.49
C GLY A 24 7.74 -8.01 -5.43
N PHE A 25 7.41 -9.23 -5.87
CA PHE A 25 7.16 -10.40 -5.01
C PHE A 25 8.22 -11.47 -5.25
N SER A 26 8.83 -11.99 -4.19
CA SER A 26 9.71 -13.17 -4.30
C SER A 26 9.23 -14.36 -3.50
N MET A 27 9.76 -15.53 -3.86
CA MET A 27 9.56 -16.77 -3.10
C MET A 27 10.48 -16.80 -1.88
N GLY A 28 9.99 -17.32 -0.77
CA GLY A 28 10.72 -17.44 0.50
C GLY A 28 11.50 -18.75 0.61
N ILE A 29 11.01 -19.83 -0.02
CA ILE A 29 11.64 -21.16 0.04
C ILE A 29 12.47 -21.41 -1.22
N ALA A 30 11.87 -21.26 -2.41
CA ALA A 30 12.52 -21.47 -3.70
C ALA A 30 13.35 -20.25 -4.17
N GLY A 31 13.12 -19.08 -3.59
CA GLY A 31 13.73 -17.83 -4.04
C GLY A 31 15.19 -17.66 -3.64
N THR A 32 16.01 -17.30 -4.63
CA THR A 32 17.40 -16.87 -4.43
C THR A 32 17.47 -15.66 -3.49
N GLU A 33 18.57 -15.53 -2.77
CA GLU A 33 18.77 -14.41 -1.83
C GLU A 33 18.71 -13.06 -2.55
N VAL A 34 19.28 -12.98 -3.75
CA VAL A 34 19.24 -11.77 -4.58
C VAL A 34 17.82 -11.40 -5.01
N ALA A 35 16.97 -12.38 -5.36
CA ALA A 35 15.56 -12.11 -5.66
C ALA A 35 14.81 -11.61 -4.43
N ARG A 36 15.08 -12.19 -3.25
CA ARG A 36 14.48 -11.77 -1.97
C ARG A 36 14.86 -10.34 -1.60
N GLU A 37 16.13 -9.98 -1.72
CA GLU A 37 16.60 -8.61 -1.47
C GLU A 37 16.08 -7.57 -2.48
N ALA A 38 15.85 -7.98 -3.72
CA ALA A 38 15.30 -7.09 -4.75
C ALA A 38 13.79 -6.89 -4.65
N SER A 39 13.07 -7.79 -3.98
CA SER A 39 11.62 -7.75 -3.84
C SER A 39 11.13 -6.86 -2.70
N ALA A 40 9.89 -6.38 -2.78
CA ALA A 40 9.24 -5.62 -1.72
C ALA A 40 8.48 -6.53 -0.74
N ILE A 41 8.00 -7.69 -1.21
CA ILE A 41 7.22 -8.65 -0.42
C ILE A 41 7.74 -10.07 -0.68
N ILE A 42 8.04 -10.81 0.38
CA ILE A 42 8.50 -12.20 0.30
C ILE A 42 7.34 -13.12 0.71
N LEU A 43 6.99 -14.08 -0.17
CA LEU A 43 6.02 -15.13 0.11
C LEU A 43 6.68 -16.25 0.90
N MET A 44 6.51 -16.26 2.23
CA MET A 44 7.16 -17.26 3.08
C MET A 44 6.66 -18.70 2.85
N ASP A 45 5.50 -18.86 2.23
CA ASP A 45 4.86 -20.14 1.95
C ASP A 45 4.94 -20.58 0.48
N ASP A 46 5.63 -19.80 -0.37
CA ASP A 46 5.74 -19.99 -1.83
C ASP A 46 4.39 -20.19 -2.54
N ASN A 47 3.31 -19.65 -1.95
CA ASN A 47 1.96 -19.82 -2.48
C ASN A 47 1.47 -18.56 -3.17
N PHE A 48 1.23 -18.63 -4.48
CA PHE A 48 0.66 -17.51 -5.25
C PHE A 48 -0.69 -17.01 -4.72
N ASN A 49 -1.46 -17.85 -4.00
CA ASN A 49 -2.71 -17.42 -3.36
C ASN A 49 -2.45 -16.33 -2.28
N SER A 50 -1.26 -16.30 -1.69
CA SER A 50 -0.85 -15.27 -0.73
C SER A 50 -0.75 -13.89 -1.39
N ILE A 51 -0.48 -13.80 -2.71
CA ILE A 51 -0.55 -12.54 -3.47
C ILE A 51 -2.00 -12.03 -3.53
N VAL A 52 -2.97 -12.91 -3.79
CA VAL A 52 -4.38 -12.53 -3.81
C VAL A 52 -4.83 -12.02 -2.44
N LYS A 53 -4.36 -12.65 -1.35
CA LYS A 53 -4.60 -12.17 0.02
C LYS A 53 -3.96 -10.79 0.25
N ALA A 54 -2.71 -10.59 -0.21
CA ALA A 54 -2.03 -9.31 -0.10
C ALA A 54 -2.79 -8.19 -0.84
N LEU A 55 -3.31 -8.45 -2.04
CA LEU A 55 -4.15 -7.51 -2.79
C LEU A 55 -5.44 -7.15 -2.04
N LYS A 56 -6.11 -8.14 -1.43
CA LYS A 56 -7.31 -7.90 -0.61
C LYS A 56 -6.99 -7.00 0.58
N TRP A 57 -5.88 -7.27 1.27
CA TRP A 57 -5.41 -6.45 2.39
C TRP A 57 -5.05 -5.02 1.95
N GLY A 58 -4.34 -4.86 0.84
CA GLY A 58 -4.00 -3.54 0.30
C GLY A 58 -5.24 -2.69 0.01
N ARG A 59 -6.30 -3.29 -0.56
CA ARG A 59 -7.57 -2.60 -0.78
C ARG A 59 -8.27 -2.22 0.53
N ALA A 60 -8.32 -3.15 1.49
CA ALA A 60 -8.93 -2.89 2.80
C ALA A 60 -8.24 -1.74 3.55
N VAL A 61 -6.91 -1.68 3.51
CA VAL A 61 -6.13 -0.59 4.11
C VAL A 61 -6.44 0.75 3.43
N ASN A 62 -6.45 0.79 2.10
CA ASN A 62 -6.78 2.00 1.36
C ASN A 62 -8.19 2.54 1.71
N ASP A 63 -9.17 1.66 1.84
CA ASP A 63 -10.52 2.05 2.25
C ASP A 63 -10.56 2.57 3.69
N ALA A 64 -9.80 1.95 4.60
CA ALA A 64 -9.68 2.42 5.98
C ALA A 64 -9.03 3.81 6.05
N VAL A 65 -7.97 4.06 5.28
CA VAL A 65 -7.30 5.38 5.21
C VAL A 65 -8.25 6.45 4.69
N LYS A 66 -9.02 6.16 3.63
CA LYS A 66 -10.01 7.12 3.11
C LYS A 66 -11.06 7.49 4.16
N ARG A 67 -11.58 6.51 4.90
CA ARG A 67 -12.55 6.74 5.98
C ARG A 67 -11.95 7.56 7.12
N PHE A 68 -10.71 7.27 7.49
CA PHE A 68 -9.99 8.03 8.49
C PHE A 68 -9.79 9.50 8.08
N LEU A 69 -9.34 9.74 6.84
CA LEU A 69 -9.17 11.09 6.32
C LEU A 69 -10.49 11.85 6.24
N GLN A 70 -11.58 11.21 5.82
CA GLN A 70 -12.90 11.82 5.79
C GLN A 70 -13.36 12.27 7.18
N PHE A 71 -13.16 11.42 8.19
CA PHE A 71 -13.48 11.77 9.57
C PHE A 71 -12.64 12.96 10.06
N GLN A 72 -11.32 12.91 9.87
CA GLN A 72 -10.41 13.98 10.32
C GLN A 72 -10.71 15.31 9.64
N LEU A 73 -10.99 15.30 8.33
CA LEU A 73 -11.35 16.49 7.58
C LEU A 73 -12.67 17.08 8.08
N THR A 74 -13.68 16.24 8.33
CA THR A 74 -14.99 16.67 8.84
C THR A 74 -14.84 17.35 10.20
N VAL A 75 -14.06 16.78 11.11
CA VAL A 75 -13.78 17.37 12.44
C VAL A 75 -13.08 18.72 12.29
N ASN A 76 -12.01 18.79 11.48
CA ASN A 76 -11.26 20.02 11.30
C ASN A 76 -12.11 21.14 10.68
N VAL A 77 -12.88 20.85 9.63
CA VAL A 77 -13.77 21.82 8.99
C VAL A 77 -14.83 22.30 9.98
N THR A 78 -15.46 21.39 10.72
CA THR A 78 -16.47 21.74 11.72
C THR A 78 -15.89 22.64 12.82
N ALA A 79 -14.69 22.33 13.32
CA ALA A 79 -14.02 23.12 14.33
C ALA A 79 -13.70 24.54 13.85
N VAL A 80 -13.18 24.68 12.62
CA VAL A 80 -12.88 25.98 12.02
C VAL A 80 -14.14 26.80 11.81
N VAL A 81 -15.20 26.20 11.24
CA VAL A 81 -16.47 26.89 11.01
C VAL A 81 -17.10 27.33 12.33
N LEU A 82 -17.14 26.46 13.35
CA LEU A 82 -17.70 26.79 14.66
C LEU A 82 -16.93 27.94 15.33
N THR A 83 -15.60 27.88 15.29
CA THR A 83 -14.73 28.93 15.86
C THR A 83 -14.95 30.25 15.15
N PHE A 84 -15.01 30.24 13.80
CA PHE A 84 -15.25 31.43 13.00
C PHE A 84 -16.63 32.04 13.27
N VAL A 85 -17.69 31.24 13.27
CA VAL A 85 -19.06 31.72 13.55
C VAL A 85 -19.13 32.33 14.94
N THR A 86 -18.55 31.66 15.95
CA THR A 86 -18.52 32.15 17.34
C THR A 86 -17.76 33.48 17.46
N ALA A 87 -16.63 33.62 16.77
CA ALA A 87 -15.83 34.84 16.78
C ALA A 87 -16.52 36.04 16.11
N VAL A 88 -17.40 35.80 15.13
CA VAL A 88 -18.15 36.85 14.44
C VAL A 88 -19.47 37.16 15.15
N SER A 89 -20.09 36.19 15.83
CA SER A 89 -21.37 36.36 16.53
C SER A 89 -21.24 36.91 17.95
N ASN A 90 -20.08 36.77 18.59
CA ASN A 90 -19.69 37.51 19.80
C ASN A 90 -18.67 38.60 19.43
N PRO A 91 -19.12 39.82 19.03
CA PRO A 91 -18.22 40.96 18.87
C PRO A 91 -17.61 41.42 20.21
#